data_AF-A0A5J6WFM9-F1
#
_entry.id   AF-A0A5J6WFM9-F1
#
_cell.length_a   1.000
_cell.length_b   1.000
_cell.length_c   1.000
_cell.angle_alpha   90.00
_cell.angle_beta   90.00
_cell.angle_gamma   90.00
#
_symmetry.space_group_name_H-M   'P 1'
#
loop_
_entity.id
_entity.type
_entity.pdbx_description
1 polymer ?
#
loop_
_entity_poly.entity_id
_entity_poly.type
_entity_poly.pdbx_seq_one_letter_code
_entity_poly.pdbx_strand_id
1 'polypeptide(L)'
;MRNIYRNSYIKTLTAAEINSNVSHQHELHGVLPLTYILGKDDLRKIPVNFIMPSINLTVSGTITWYDSRRNQSHRSPEYRFYYTDNEVMRLANTGDNIQIAVTQNGDLDVIVHTNVQHQYNTWTEE
;
A
#
# COMPACT_ATOMS: atom_id res chain seq x y z
N MET A 1 -10.90 7.93 -15.91
CA MET A 1 -10.31 6.82 -16.72
C MET A 1 -10.31 5.57 -15.87
N ARG A 2 -10.56 4.40 -16.45
CA ARG A 2 -10.52 3.12 -15.72
C ARG A 2 -9.09 2.57 -15.82
N ASN A 3 -8.34 2.57 -14.72
CA ASN A 3 -7.02 1.94 -14.69
C ASN A 3 -7.21 0.42 -14.76
N ILE A 4 -6.51 -0.23 -15.69
CA ILE A 4 -6.47 -1.70 -15.80
C ILE A 4 -5.14 -2.15 -15.21
N TYR A 5 -5.19 -3.00 -14.19
CA TYR A 5 -4.00 -3.51 -13.51
C TYR A 5 -3.69 -4.94 -13.95
N ARG A 6 -2.40 -5.23 -14.17
CA ARG A 6 -1.92 -6.59 -14.51
C ARG A 6 -2.03 -7.52 -13.32
N ASN A 7 -1.68 -7.00 -12.15
CA ASN A 7 -1.82 -7.66 -10.87
C ASN A 7 -2.09 -6.58 -9.81
N SER A 8 -2.74 -6.99 -8.72
CA SER A 8 -2.87 -6.13 -7.55
C SER A 8 -3.06 -6.97 -6.31
N TYR A 9 -2.66 -6.40 -5.19
CA TYR A 9 -2.87 -6.95 -3.87
C TYR A 9 -3.51 -5.91 -2.99
N ILE A 10 -4.44 -6.31 -2.13
CA ILE A 10 -5.16 -5.44 -1.20
C ILE A 10 -5.00 -5.96 0.22
N LYS A 11 -4.78 -5.04 1.16
CA LYS A 11 -4.83 -5.32 2.60
C LYS A 11 -5.48 -4.16 3.34
N THR A 12 -5.95 -4.45 4.54
CA THR A 12 -6.44 -3.42 5.48
C THR A 12 -5.26 -2.86 6.27
N LEU A 13 -5.22 -1.52 6.39
CA LEU A 13 -4.22 -0.79 7.16
C LEU A 13 -4.44 -1.00 8.66
N THR A 14 -3.38 -1.36 9.36
CA THR A 14 -3.40 -1.55 10.81
C THR A 14 -2.96 -0.30 11.54
N ALA A 15 -3.29 -0.20 12.84
CA ALA A 15 -2.90 0.94 13.67
C ALA A 15 -1.37 1.14 13.73
N ALA A 16 -0.59 0.06 13.67
CA ALA A 16 0.88 0.13 13.70
C ALA A 16 1.48 0.80 12.44
N GLU A 17 0.76 0.78 11.32
CA GLU A 17 1.23 1.30 10.03
C GLU A 17 0.84 2.77 9.80
N ILE A 18 -0.16 3.27 10.54
CA ILE A 18 -0.73 4.62 10.36
C ILE A 18 -0.47 5.52 11.57
N ASN A 19 -0.29 4.97 12.77
CA ASN A 19 -0.13 5.79 13.97
C ASN A 19 1.29 6.35 14.11
N SER A 20 1.40 7.65 13.86
CA SER A 20 2.60 8.48 13.97
C SER A 20 3.27 8.48 15.34
N ASN A 21 2.55 8.11 16.40
CA ASN A 21 3.07 8.05 17.77
C ASN A 21 3.74 6.72 18.13
N VAL A 22 3.69 5.70 17.25
CA VAL A 22 4.09 4.32 17.57
C VAL A 22 5.07 3.72 16.56
N SER A 23 5.26 4.31 15.37
CA SER A 23 6.19 3.80 14.36
C SER A 23 7.00 4.91 13.68
N HIS A 24 8.15 4.53 13.11
CA HIS A 24 8.95 5.39 12.24
C HIS A 24 8.13 5.62 10.97
N GLN A 25 7.41 6.74 10.97
CA GLN A 25 6.50 7.16 9.90
C GLN A 25 7.15 6.95 8.55
N HIS A 26 6.36 6.47 7.57
CA HIS A 26 6.73 6.11 6.20
C HIS A 26 6.96 4.62 5.90
N GLU A 27 6.61 3.68 6.79
CA GLU A 27 6.67 2.25 6.48
C GLU A 27 5.33 1.51 6.55
N LEU A 28 5.08 0.65 5.56
CA LEU A 28 4.00 -0.34 5.58
C LEU A 28 4.59 -1.74 5.70
N HIS A 29 3.90 -2.60 6.44
CA HIS A 29 4.22 -4.02 6.45
C HIS A 29 3.86 -4.63 5.10
N GLY A 30 4.89 -5.05 4.39
CA GLY A 30 4.76 -5.89 3.22
C GLY A 30 4.23 -7.26 3.64
N VAL A 31 3.45 -7.86 2.75
CA VAL A 31 3.01 -9.24 2.91
C VAL A 31 3.74 -10.12 1.90
N LEU A 32 3.92 -11.40 2.23
CA LEU A 32 4.60 -12.36 1.35
C LEU A 32 4.05 -12.38 -0.08
N PRO A 33 2.73 -12.28 -0.34
CA PRO A 33 2.20 -12.24 -1.71
C PRO A 33 2.71 -11.10 -2.58
N LEU A 34 3.17 -9.98 -2.00
CA LEU A 34 3.73 -8.87 -2.79
C LEU A 34 5.07 -9.24 -3.44
N THR A 35 5.73 -10.29 -2.97
CA THR A 35 6.90 -10.86 -3.65
C THR A 35 6.58 -11.45 -5.03
N TYR A 36 5.32 -11.83 -5.30
CA TYR A 36 4.90 -12.27 -6.64
C TYR A 36 4.83 -11.10 -7.64
N ILE A 37 4.74 -9.87 -7.14
CA ILE A 37 4.64 -8.65 -7.94
C ILE A 37 6.01 -7.99 -8.09
N LEU A 38 6.75 -7.87 -6.98
CA LEU A 38 7.98 -7.08 -6.90
C LEU A 38 9.25 -7.94 -6.84
N GLY A 39 9.11 -9.26 -6.76
CA GLY A 39 10.22 -10.15 -6.48
C GLY A 39 10.66 -10.09 -5.01
N LYS A 40 11.77 -10.76 -4.71
CA LYS A 40 12.32 -10.89 -3.36
C LYS A 40 13.53 -9.99 -3.11
N ASP A 41 14.05 -9.35 -4.15
CA ASP A 41 15.20 -8.46 -4.04
C ASP A 41 14.79 -7.05 -3.63
N ASP A 42 15.73 -6.35 -3.00
CA ASP A 42 15.52 -4.98 -2.58
C ASP A 42 15.43 -4.08 -3.81
N LEU A 43 14.33 -3.35 -3.93
CA LEU A 43 14.08 -2.39 -5.00
C LEU A 43 13.97 -0.99 -4.39
N ARG A 44 14.70 -0.02 -4.94
CA ARG A 44 14.75 1.34 -4.41
C ARG A 44 14.23 2.35 -5.42
N LYS A 45 13.64 3.43 -4.92
CA LYS A 45 13.15 4.57 -5.72
C LYS A 45 12.21 4.14 -6.85
N ILE A 46 11.38 3.13 -6.61
CA ILE A 46 10.36 2.72 -7.58
C ILE A 46 9.37 3.89 -7.71
N PRO A 47 9.18 4.46 -8.92
CA PRO A 47 8.17 5.49 -9.14
C PRO A 47 6.78 4.94 -8.85
N VAL A 48 5.94 5.73 -8.19
CA VAL A 48 4.58 5.31 -7.82
C VAL A 48 3.64 6.50 -7.83
N ASN A 49 2.36 6.27 -8.14
CA ASN A 49 1.30 7.22 -7.81
C ASN A 49 0.54 6.73 -6.59
N PHE A 50 0.44 7.57 -5.58
CA PHE A 50 -0.49 7.41 -4.46
C PHE A 50 -1.83 8.01 -4.85
N ILE A 51 -2.91 7.26 -4.70
CA ILE A 51 -4.23 7.63 -5.19
C ILE A 51 -5.26 7.44 -4.07
N MET A 52 -6.09 8.45 -3.83
CA MET A 52 -7.27 8.34 -2.98
C MET A 52 -8.51 8.75 -3.77
N PRO A 53 -9.25 7.77 -4.33
CA PRO A 53 -10.35 8.04 -5.25
C PRO A 53 -11.51 8.82 -4.62
N SER A 54 -11.78 8.61 -3.33
CA SER A 54 -12.90 9.22 -2.61
C SER A 54 -12.87 10.76 -2.62
N ILE A 55 -11.69 11.36 -2.77
CA ILE A 55 -11.50 12.81 -2.88
C ILE A 55 -10.78 13.24 -4.17
N ASN A 56 -10.67 12.33 -5.15
CA ASN A 56 -9.99 12.57 -6.43
C ASN A 56 -8.55 13.12 -6.26
N LEU A 57 -7.80 12.59 -5.30
CA LEU A 57 -6.42 12.99 -5.03
C LEU A 57 -5.43 11.98 -5.61
N THR A 58 -4.44 12.48 -6.33
CA THR A 58 -3.30 11.68 -6.83
C THR A 58 -2.00 12.43 -6.56
N VAL A 59 -1.02 11.76 -5.96
CA VAL A 59 0.30 12.31 -5.65
C VAL A 59 1.37 11.34 -6.13
N SER A 60 2.28 11.80 -6.99
CA SER A 60 3.43 11.01 -7.39
C SER A 60 4.49 10.98 -6.30
N GLY A 61 5.19 9.86 -6.16
CA GLY A 61 6.23 9.68 -5.17
C GLY A 61 7.15 8.50 -5.51
N THR A 62 7.88 8.03 -4.51
CA THR A 62 8.70 6.82 -4.66
C THR A 62 8.53 5.87 -3.49
N ILE A 63 8.76 4.59 -3.79
CA ILE A 63 8.75 3.51 -2.82
C ILE A 63 10.07 2.73 -2.86
N THR A 64 10.48 2.25 -1.69
CA THR A 64 11.52 1.23 -1.53
C THR A 64 10.88 -0.03 -0.97
N TRP A 65 11.03 -1.15 -1.69
CA TRP A 65 10.65 -2.50 -1.26
C TRP A 65 11.90 -3.22 -0.79
N TYR A 66 11.88 -3.78 0.42
CA TYR A 66 13.05 -4.46 0.96
C TYR A 66 12.68 -5.50 2.00
N ASP A 67 13.55 -6.50 2.18
CA ASP A 67 13.48 -7.40 3.34
C ASP A 67 14.25 -6.77 4.51
N SER A 68 13.52 -6.30 5.52
CA SER A 68 14.11 -5.71 6.73
C SER A 68 14.98 -6.66 7.54
N ARG A 69 14.93 -7.97 7.21
CA ARG A 69 15.71 -9.04 7.83
C ARG A 69 16.65 -9.74 6.85
N ARG A 70 16.95 -9.15 5.68
CA ARG A 70 17.79 -9.75 4.61
C ARG A 70 19.08 -10.40 5.10
N ASN A 71 19.71 -9.81 6.13
CA ASN A 71 20.98 -10.28 6.70
C ASN A 71 20.84 -11.05 8.02
N GLN A 72 19.63 -11.47 8.38
CA GLN A 72 19.34 -12.20 9.62
C GLN A 72 18.92 -13.63 9.30
N SER A 73 19.90 -14.50 9.00
CA SER A 73 19.67 -15.89 8.57
C SER A 73 18.86 -16.76 9.54
N HIS A 74 18.79 -16.37 10.82
CA HIS A 74 18.01 -17.05 11.85
C HIS A 74 16.54 -16.61 11.91
N ARG A 75 16.12 -15.65 11.07
CA ARG A 75 14.74 -15.15 11.04
C ARG A 75 14.17 -15.27 9.64
N SER A 76 12.87 -15.53 9.57
CA SER A 76 12.13 -15.45 8.30
C SER A 76 12.11 -13.99 7.80
N PRO A 77 12.12 -13.78 6.46
CA PRO A 77 12.02 -12.47 5.83
C PRO A 77 10.85 -11.64 6.37
N GLU A 78 11.07 -10.34 6.49
CA GLU A 78 10.04 -9.38 6.85
C GLU A 78 10.10 -8.21 5.87
N TYR A 79 9.27 -8.31 4.84
CA TYR A 79 9.22 -7.32 3.79
C TYR A 79 8.50 -6.05 4.23
N ARG A 80 9.01 -4.89 3.81
CA ARG A 80 8.43 -3.58 4.09
C ARG A 80 8.46 -2.69 2.87
N PHE A 81 7.50 -1.77 2.83
CA PHE A 81 7.52 -0.63 1.92
C PHE A 81 7.89 0.61 2.69
N TYR A 82 9.02 1.21 2.36
CA TYR A 82 9.29 2.59 2.74
C TYR A 82 8.78 3.51 1.63
N TYR A 83 7.96 4.50 1.96
CA TYR A 83 7.40 5.44 0.99
C TYR A 83 7.84 6.88 1.26
N THR A 84 7.84 7.74 0.24
CA THR A 84 8.00 9.18 0.49
C THR A 84 6.75 9.76 1.13
N ASP A 85 6.91 10.62 2.14
CA ASP A 85 5.79 11.34 2.75
C ASP A 85 4.88 11.98 1.68
N ASN A 86 3.57 11.76 1.80
CA ASN A 86 2.62 12.24 0.81
C ASN A 86 1.23 12.43 1.43
N GLU A 87 0.45 13.30 0.79
CA GLU A 87 -0.86 13.71 1.29
C GLU A 87 -1.86 12.55 1.37
N VAL A 88 -1.83 11.62 0.41
CA VAL A 88 -2.71 10.44 0.41
C VAL A 88 -2.47 9.59 1.66
N MET A 89 -1.21 9.31 2.00
CA MET A 89 -0.87 8.52 3.18
C MET A 89 -1.10 9.27 4.50
N ARG A 90 -1.01 10.60 4.51
CA ARG A 90 -1.37 11.43 5.69
C ARG A 90 -2.87 11.45 5.98
N LEU A 91 -3.70 11.24 4.96
CA LEU A 91 -5.16 11.19 5.08
C LEU A 91 -5.70 9.77 5.31
N ALA A 92 -4.88 8.74 5.09
CA ALA A 92 -5.24 7.35 5.32
C ALA A 92 -5.43 7.06 6.81
N ASN A 93 -6.40 6.21 7.14
CA ASN A 93 -6.76 5.83 8.50
C ASN A 93 -6.59 4.33 8.74
N THR A 94 -6.52 3.97 10.02
CA THR A 94 -6.63 2.56 10.42
C THR A 94 -7.98 2.01 9.95
N GLY A 95 -7.99 0.83 9.33
CA GLY A 95 -9.18 0.22 8.79
C GLY A 95 -9.46 0.55 7.32
N ASP A 96 -8.77 1.52 6.73
CA ASP A 96 -8.78 1.73 5.28
C ASP A 96 -8.12 0.56 4.56
N ASN A 97 -8.54 0.30 3.33
CA ASN A 97 -7.89 -0.71 2.50
C ASN A 97 -6.87 -0.05 1.59
N ILE A 98 -5.65 -0.57 1.58
CA ILE A 98 -4.61 -0.18 0.64
C ILE A 98 -4.41 -1.25 -0.42
N GLN A 99 -4.48 -0.84 -1.68
CA GLN A 99 -4.24 -1.67 -2.85
C GLN A 99 -2.92 -1.26 -3.49
N ILE A 100 -2.03 -2.22 -3.70
CA ILE A 100 -0.77 -2.05 -4.44
C ILE A 100 -0.96 -2.76 -5.77
N ALA A 101 -0.85 -2.03 -6.88
CA ALA A 101 -1.17 -2.52 -8.20
C ALA A 101 -0.09 -2.18 -9.23
N VAL A 102 0.17 -3.12 -10.14
CA VAL A 102 1.04 -2.87 -11.30
C VAL A 102 0.17 -2.50 -12.49
N THR A 103 0.45 -1.33 -13.06
CA THR A 103 -0.19 -0.84 -14.27
C THR A 103 0.20 -1.68 -15.49
N GLN A 104 -0.50 -1.48 -16.61
CA GLN A 104 -0.10 -2.11 -17.87
C GLN A 104 1.29 -1.70 -18.37
N ASN A 105 1.86 -0.61 -17.87
CA ASN A 105 3.19 -0.14 -18.26
C ASN A 105 4.30 -0.62 -17.32
N GLY A 106 3.94 -1.32 -16.24
CA GLY A 106 4.90 -1.79 -15.22
C GLY A 106 5.12 -0.82 -14.07
N ASP A 107 4.54 0.38 -14.13
CA ASP A 107 4.54 1.34 -13.02
C ASP A 107 3.66 0.86 -11.86
N LEU A 108 3.90 1.39 -10.66
CA LEU A 108 3.09 1.12 -9.48
C LEU A 108 2.05 2.20 -9.22
N ASP A 109 0.85 1.76 -8.84
CA ASP A 109 -0.15 2.59 -8.19
C ASP A 109 -0.41 2.03 -6.78
N VAL A 110 -0.47 2.93 -5.80
CA VAL A 110 -0.89 2.65 -4.43
C VAL A 110 -2.18 3.39 -4.17
N ILE A 111 -3.27 2.65 -3.97
CA ILE A 111 -4.62 3.18 -3.90
C ILE A 111 -5.17 2.98 -2.49
N VAL A 112 -5.56 4.07 -1.84
CA VAL A 112 -6.22 4.05 -0.53
C VAL A 112 -7.72 4.14 -0.73
N HIS A 113 -8.40 3.07 -0.35
CA HIS A 113 -9.86 2.97 -0.30
C HIS A 113 -10.30 3.26 1.13
N THR A 114 -10.81 4.47 1.33
CA THR A 114 -11.28 4.92 2.65
C THR A 114 -12.44 4.06 3.12
N ASN A 115 -12.30 3.46 4.30
CA ASN A 115 -13.36 2.72 4.95
C ASN A 115 -14.31 3.70 5.63
N VAL A 116 -15.15 4.33 4.82
CA VAL A 116 -16.31 5.03 5.35
C VAL A 116 -17.26 3.92 5.79
N GLN A 117 -17.59 3.86 7.08
CA GLN A 117 -18.70 3.02 7.58
C GLN A 117 -20.03 3.55 7.01
N HIS A 118 -20.22 3.46 5.70
CA HIS A 118 -21.55 3.42 5.14
C HIS A 118 -22.06 2.00 5.36
N GLN A 119 -23.01 1.91 6.28
CA GLN A 119 -23.96 0.81 6.44
C GLN A 119 -24.35 0.23 5.08
N TYR A 120 -23.66 -0.83 4.64
CA TYR A 120 -24.04 -1.64 3.49
C TYR A 120 -25.24 -2.51 3.88
N ASN A 121 -26.36 -1.89 4.23
CA ASN A 121 -27.54 -2.61 4.70
C ASN A 121 -28.52 -2.96 3.57
N THR A 122 -28.35 -2.41 2.37
CA THR A 122 -29.43 -2.41 1.36
C THR A 122 -29.05 -2.98 -0.02
N TRP A 123 -27.98 -3.77 -0.12
CA TRP A 123 -27.71 -4.49 -1.39
C TRP A 123 -28.51 -5.80 -1.54
N THR A 124 -29.25 -6.22 -0.51
CA THR A 124 -30.04 -7.48 -0.51
C THR A 124 -31.44 -7.34 0.10
N GLU A 125 -32.04 -6.15 0.06
CA GLU A 125 -33.49 -6.07 0.27
C GLU A 125 -34.16 -6.38 -1.07
N GLU A 126 -34.54 -7.65 -1.24
CA GLU A 126 -35.46 -8.13 -2.30
C GLU A 126 -36.89 -7.62 -2.11
#